data_AF-A0A946FHW6-F1
#
_entry.id   AF-A0A946FHW6-F1
#
_cell.length_a   1.000
_cell.length_b   1.000
_cell.length_c   1.000
_cell.angle_alpha   90.00
_cell.angle_beta   90.00
_cell.angle_gamma   90.00
#
_symmetry.space_group_name_H-M   'P 1'
#
loop_
_entity.id
_entity.type
_entity.pdbx_description
1 polymer ?
#
loop_
_entity_poly.entity_id
_entity_poly.type
_entity_poly.pdbx_seq_one_letter_code
_entity_poly.pdbx_strand_id
1 'polypeptide(L)'
;LQVLFEESEEYGPVAGLGILPGKVVKFSRNISETKKGQLIKVPHMGWNKIEVKKKEPLFENIDVIAPYFYFVHSYYVVPKDKNMVATVTNYGIEFVSGIQYKNIYAFQFHPEKSQTMGLALLERFSNLN
;
A
#
# COMPACT_ATOMS: atom_id res chain seq x y z
N LEU A 1 -7.80 2.45 1.59
CA LEU A 1 -6.86 3.33 0.85
C LEU A 1 -7.45 3.90 -0.43
N GLN A 2 -7.79 3.07 -1.43
CA GLN A 2 -8.09 3.50 -2.80
C GLN A 2 -9.21 4.55 -2.92
N VAL A 3 -10.29 4.41 -2.15
CA VAL A 3 -11.46 5.33 -2.17
C VAL A 3 -11.12 6.79 -1.85
N LEU A 4 -9.98 7.07 -1.21
CA LEU A 4 -9.55 8.42 -0.85
C LEU A 4 -9.09 9.27 -2.05
N PHE A 5 -8.75 8.62 -3.18
CA PHE A 5 -8.18 9.27 -4.35
C PHE A 5 -9.26 9.81 -5.32
N GLU A 6 -8.84 10.55 -6.34
CA GLU A 6 -9.74 11.25 -7.27
C GLU A 6 -10.47 10.28 -8.21
N GLU A 7 -9.77 9.25 -8.69
CA GLU A 7 -10.31 8.31 -9.68
C GLU A 7 -9.67 6.93 -9.60
N SER A 8 -10.38 5.92 -10.11
CA SER A 8 -9.92 4.54 -10.27
C SER A 8 -10.17 4.04 -11.69
N GLU A 9 -9.27 3.22 -12.21
CA GLU A 9 -9.45 2.46 -13.45
C GLU A 9 -10.32 1.20 -13.28
N GLU A 10 -10.74 0.89 -12.04
CA GLU A 10 -11.52 -0.30 -11.73
C GLU A 10 -12.94 -0.24 -12.34
N TYR A 11 -13.22 -1.16 -13.27
CA TYR A 11 -14.44 -1.20 -14.10
C TYR A 11 -14.62 0.02 -15.02
N GLY A 12 -13.53 0.67 -15.42
CA GLY A 12 -13.55 1.93 -16.17
C GLY A 12 -13.22 3.12 -15.25
N PRO A 13 -13.18 4.37 -15.77
CA PRO A 13 -12.92 5.54 -14.94
C PRO A 13 -14.08 5.77 -13.96
N VAL A 14 -13.82 5.57 -12.67
CA VAL A 14 -14.78 5.79 -11.58
C VAL A 14 -14.23 6.85 -10.63
N ALA A 15 -15.05 7.84 -10.28
CA ALA A 15 -14.67 8.87 -9.31
C ALA A 15 -14.57 8.30 -7.89
N GLY A 16 -13.52 8.68 -7.16
CA GLY A 16 -13.38 8.45 -5.72
C GLY A 16 -13.83 9.67 -4.91
N LEU A 17 -13.43 9.72 -3.63
CA LEU A 17 -13.79 10.85 -2.74
C LEU A 17 -13.02 12.14 -3.07
N GLY A 18 -11.89 12.05 -3.80
CA GLY A 18 -11.08 13.23 -4.15
C GLY A 18 -10.44 13.94 -2.95
N ILE A 19 -10.29 13.23 -1.82
CA ILE A 19 -9.65 13.78 -0.61
C ILE A 19 -8.15 13.93 -0.83
N LEU A 20 -7.54 12.99 -1.55
CA LEU A 20 -6.11 12.97 -1.86
C LEU A 20 -5.91 13.02 -3.39
N PRO A 21 -5.00 13.88 -3.90
CA PRO A 21 -4.76 13.98 -5.33
C PRO A 21 -3.98 12.76 -5.87
N GLY A 22 -4.41 12.24 -7.01
CA GLY A 22 -3.84 11.05 -7.64
C GLY A 22 -4.91 10.04 -8.05
N LYS A 23 -4.44 8.91 -8.58
CA LYS A 23 -5.30 7.91 -9.23
C LYS A 23 -5.00 6.49 -8.77
N VAL A 24 -5.97 5.60 -8.96
CA VAL A 24 -5.85 4.17 -8.70
C VAL A 24 -5.74 3.44 -10.05
N VAL A 25 -4.62 2.76 -10.29
CA VAL A 25 -4.31 2.14 -11.58
C VAL A 25 -4.15 0.63 -11.47
N LYS A 26 -4.36 -0.09 -12.57
CA LYS A 26 -4.25 -1.56 -12.59
C LYS A 26 -2.80 -2.02 -12.71
N PHE A 27 -2.44 -3.11 -12.05
CA PHE A 27 -1.20 -3.82 -12.36
C PHE A 27 -1.20 -4.29 -13.81
N SER A 28 -0.15 -3.94 -14.56
CA SER A 28 0.06 -4.47 -15.91
C SER A 28 0.52 -5.91 -15.84
N ARG A 29 -0.16 -6.80 -16.60
CA ARG A 29 0.22 -8.22 -16.71
C ARG A 29 1.54 -8.45 -17.44
N ASN A 30 2.10 -7.40 -18.06
CA ASN A 30 3.38 -7.46 -18.77
C ASN A 30 4.57 -7.10 -17.86
N ILE A 31 4.35 -6.91 -16.57
CA ILE A 31 5.42 -6.66 -15.59
C ILE A 31 6.07 -8.00 -15.20
N SER A 32 7.40 -8.03 -15.21
CA SER A 32 8.18 -9.18 -14.73
C SER A 32 8.58 -9.03 -13.26
N GLU A 33 8.33 -10.06 -12.46
CA GLU A 33 8.73 -10.16 -11.04
C GLU A 33 10.22 -10.48 -10.89
N THR A 34 10.81 -11.18 -11.86
CA THR A 34 12.21 -11.62 -11.82
C THR A 34 12.98 -11.17 -13.05
N LYS A 35 14.31 -11.07 -12.92
CA LYS A 35 15.23 -10.86 -14.05
C LYS A 35 15.13 -11.93 -15.13
N LYS A 36 14.51 -13.09 -14.83
CA LYS A 36 14.27 -14.21 -15.74
C LYS A 36 12.96 -14.07 -16.55
N GLY A 37 12.25 -12.94 -16.43
CA GLY A 37 11.08 -12.63 -17.25
C GLY A 37 9.76 -13.25 -16.76
N GLN A 38 9.72 -13.82 -15.55
CA GLN A 38 8.47 -14.35 -15.00
C GLN A 38 7.48 -13.20 -14.75
N LEU A 39 6.31 -13.26 -15.39
CA LEU A 39 5.26 -12.24 -15.23
C LEU A 39 4.64 -12.31 -13.82
N ILE A 40 4.26 -11.15 -13.30
CA ILE A 40 3.51 -11.06 -12.04
C ILE A 40 2.13 -11.72 -12.18
N LYS A 41 1.63 -12.30 -11.09
CA LYS A 41 0.24 -12.78 -11.02
C LYS A 41 -0.67 -11.63 -10.58
N VAL A 42 -1.86 -11.53 -11.16
CA VAL A 42 -2.84 -10.51 -10.78
C VAL A 42 -4.15 -11.22 -10.43
N PRO A 43 -4.70 -11.05 -9.21
CA PRO A 43 -4.30 -10.07 -8.18
C PRO A 43 -2.95 -10.37 -7.51
N HIS A 44 -2.30 -9.32 -7.01
CA HIS A 44 -1.26 -9.44 -5.99
C HIS A 44 -1.92 -9.97 -4.72
N MET A 45 -1.61 -11.22 -4.37
CA MET A 45 -2.27 -11.94 -3.28
C MET A 45 -1.25 -12.70 -2.44
N GLY A 46 -1.31 -12.50 -1.12
CA GLY A 46 -0.45 -13.17 -0.17
C GLY A 46 0.35 -12.19 0.70
N TRP A 47 1.32 -12.75 1.41
CA TRP A 47 2.19 -11.99 2.29
C TRP A 47 3.31 -11.34 1.48
N ASN A 48 3.49 -10.03 1.64
CA ASN A 48 4.57 -9.30 0.99
C ASN A 48 5.22 -8.31 1.97
N LYS A 49 6.50 -8.05 1.76
CA LYS A 49 7.31 -7.16 2.58
C LYS A 49 6.98 -5.69 2.23
N ILE A 50 6.80 -4.87 3.26
CA ILE A 50 6.77 -3.41 3.09
C ILE A 50 8.15 -2.82 3.36
N GLU A 51 8.43 -1.68 2.75
CA GLU A 51 9.55 -0.81 3.09
C GLU A 51 8.97 0.52 3.60
N VAL A 52 9.34 0.90 4.80
CA VAL A 52 8.92 2.16 5.42
C VAL A 52 9.74 3.32 4.83
N LYS A 53 9.06 4.33 4.29
CA LYS A 53 9.68 5.53 3.72
C LYS A 53 9.59 6.74 4.65
N LYS A 54 8.69 6.72 5.63
CA LYS A 54 8.53 7.77 6.64
C LYS A 54 8.89 7.30 8.04
N LYS A 55 9.68 8.10 8.75
CA LYS A 55 9.96 7.89 10.17
C LYS A 55 8.82 8.50 11.00
N GLU A 56 7.86 7.67 11.39
CA GLU A 56 6.71 8.05 12.21
C GLU A 56 6.54 7.06 13.37
N PRO A 57 5.98 7.49 14.52
CA PRO A 57 5.71 6.59 15.65
C PRO A 57 4.88 5.35 15.27
N LEU A 58 3.98 5.50 14.29
CA LEU A 58 3.17 4.39 13.78
C LEU A 58 4.02 3.23 13.22
N PHE A 59 5.14 3.56 12.57
CA PHE A 59 6.02 2.59 11.91
C PHE A 59 7.24 2.21 12.74
N GLU A 60 7.32 2.65 13.99
CA GLU A 60 8.45 2.39 14.86
C GLU A 60 8.72 0.89 14.99
N ASN A 61 9.97 0.46 14.89
CA ASN A 61 10.38 -0.94 15.01
C ASN A 61 9.77 -1.93 13.98
N ILE A 62 8.96 -1.50 13.00
CA ILE A 62 8.39 -2.41 11.98
C ILE A 62 9.49 -3.08 11.15
N ASP A 63 10.53 -2.34 10.80
CA ASP A 63 11.64 -2.85 9.99
C ASP A 63 12.51 -3.89 10.71
N VAL A 64 12.42 -3.97 12.05
CA VAL A 64 13.26 -4.84 12.90
C VAL A 64 12.71 -6.26 13.01
N ILE A 65 11.39 -6.45 12.85
CA ILE A 65 10.67 -7.69 13.21
C ILE A 65 10.22 -8.53 12.00
N ALA A 66 10.60 -8.13 10.79
CA ALA A 66 10.13 -8.63 9.49
C ALA A 66 8.76 -8.03 9.06
N PRO A 67 8.76 -7.00 8.19
CA PRO A 67 7.57 -6.20 7.92
C PRO A 67 6.68 -6.82 6.84
N TYR A 68 6.18 -8.03 7.07
CA TYR A 68 5.27 -8.73 6.16
C TYR A 68 3.82 -8.45 6.52
N PHE A 69 3.04 -8.05 5.51
CA PHE A 69 1.61 -7.83 5.60
C PHE A 69 0.86 -8.58 4.50
N TYR A 70 -0.42 -8.86 4.73
CA TYR A 70 -1.27 -9.57 3.79
C TYR A 70 -1.89 -8.61 2.77
N PHE A 71 -1.72 -8.92 1.49
CA PHE A 71 -2.27 -8.18 0.35
C PHE A 71 -3.28 -9.03 -0.43
N VAL A 72 -4.29 -8.38 -0.99
CA VAL A 72 -5.21 -8.95 -1.98
C VAL A 72 -5.81 -7.84 -2.85
N HIS A 73 -5.16 -7.52 -3.98
CA HIS A 73 -5.62 -6.43 -4.86
C HIS A 73 -5.10 -6.55 -6.30
N SER A 74 -5.83 -6.00 -7.26
CA SER A 74 -5.40 -5.90 -8.67
C SER A 74 -4.98 -4.49 -9.08
N TYR A 75 -5.26 -3.50 -8.24
CA TYR A 75 -5.02 -2.08 -8.50
C TYR A 75 -4.21 -1.47 -7.35
N TYR A 76 -3.48 -0.40 -7.62
CA TYR A 76 -2.67 0.30 -6.63
C TYR A 76 -2.73 1.82 -6.84
N VAL A 77 -2.43 2.59 -5.79
CA VAL A 77 -2.50 4.04 -5.84
C VAL A 77 -1.23 4.66 -6.42
N VAL A 78 -1.40 5.70 -7.23
CA VAL A 78 -0.34 6.56 -7.75
C VAL A 78 -0.65 7.99 -7.27
N PRO A 79 -0.12 8.39 -6.10
CA PRO A 79 -0.36 9.73 -5.57
C PRO A 79 0.35 10.78 -6.42
N LYS A 80 -0.28 11.95 -6.56
CA LYS A 80 0.33 13.11 -7.24
C LYS A 80 1.45 13.72 -6.40
N ASP A 81 1.25 13.81 -5.09
CA ASP A 81 2.27 14.27 -4.14
C ASP A 81 2.97 13.08 -3.49
N LYS A 82 4.26 12.90 -3.80
CA LYS A 82 5.08 11.81 -3.27
C LYS A 82 5.37 11.95 -1.77
N ASN A 83 5.22 13.15 -1.21
CA ASN A 83 5.41 13.36 0.22
C ASN A 83 4.36 12.63 1.07
N MET A 84 3.26 12.14 0.51
CA MET A 84 2.29 11.33 1.26
C MET A 84 2.69 9.86 1.39
N VAL A 85 3.69 9.38 0.66
CA VAL A 85 4.07 7.96 0.65
C VAL A 85 4.69 7.61 2.00
N ALA A 86 4.05 6.70 2.73
CA ALA A 86 4.52 6.22 4.03
C ALA A 86 5.25 4.89 3.91
N THR A 87 4.74 3.99 3.07
CA THR A 87 5.36 2.68 2.80
C THR A 87 5.22 2.31 1.33
N VAL A 88 6.19 1.55 0.83
CA VAL A 88 6.14 0.95 -0.52
C VAL A 88 6.32 -0.56 -0.43
N THR A 89 5.96 -1.26 -1.49
CA THR A 89 6.14 -2.70 -1.64
C THR A 89 6.61 -3.00 -3.06
N ASN A 90 7.53 -3.97 -3.19
CA ASN A 90 7.95 -4.45 -4.50
C ASN A 90 7.13 -5.70 -4.87
N TYR A 91 6.50 -5.65 -6.05
CA TYR A 91 5.80 -6.76 -6.68
C TYR A 91 6.02 -6.70 -8.20
N GLY A 92 7.26 -6.91 -8.63
CA GLY A 92 7.73 -6.68 -10.02
C GLY A 92 7.84 -5.20 -10.40
N ILE A 93 7.02 -4.35 -9.79
CA ILE A 93 7.20 -2.90 -9.69
C ILE A 93 7.16 -2.47 -8.23
N GLU A 94 7.76 -1.32 -7.93
CA GLU A 94 7.52 -0.63 -6.66
C GLU A 94 6.16 0.07 -6.74
N PHE A 95 5.29 -0.17 -5.74
CA PHE A 95 4.01 0.50 -5.60
C PHE A 95 3.81 1.03 -4.18
N VAL A 96 2.92 2.03 -4.04
CA VAL A 96 2.57 2.61 -2.73
C VAL A 96 1.69 1.64 -1.95
N SER A 97 2.23 1.10 -0.86
CA SER A 97 1.53 0.17 0.02
C SER A 97 0.89 0.86 1.24
N GLY A 98 1.26 2.11 1.51
CA GLY A 98 0.71 2.93 2.58
C GLY A 98 0.97 4.41 2.38
N ILE A 99 0.02 5.24 2.83
CA ILE A 99 0.12 6.70 2.82
C ILE A 99 -0.07 7.27 4.22
N GLN A 100 0.55 8.43 4.44
CA GLN A 100 0.29 9.32 5.56
C GLN A 100 0.18 10.75 5.03
N TYR A 101 -0.97 11.38 5.28
CA TYR A 101 -1.21 12.77 4.92
C TYR A 101 -1.98 13.46 6.04
N LYS A 102 -1.33 14.38 6.76
CA LYS A 102 -1.87 14.98 7.99
C LYS A 102 -2.29 13.87 8.97
N ASN A 103 -3.56 13.86 9.38
CA ASN A 103 -4.15 12.85 10.27
C ASN A 103 -4.68 11.60 9.53
N ILE A 104 -4.51 11.52 8.21
CA ILE A 104 -4.98 10.39 7.40
C ILE A 104 -3.87 9.36 7.27
N TYR A 105 -4.17 8.14 7.71
CA TYR A 105 -3.34 6.96 7.50
C TYR A 105 -4.17 5.93 6.72
N ALA A 106 -3.61 5.39 5.65
CA ALA A 106 -4.30 4.38 4.88
C ALA A 106 -3.34 3.39 4.23
N PHE A 107 -3.73 2.12 4.23
CA PHE A 107 -2.89 1.00 3.78
C PHE A 107 -3.57 0.22 2.65
N GLN A 108 -2.75 -0.30 1.73
CA GLN A 108 -3.18 -1.20 0.67
C GLN A 108 -3.24 -2.66 1.17
N PHE A 109 -2.36 -3.01 2.11
CA PHE A 109 -2.45 -4.27 2.84
C PHE A 109 -3.58 -4.24 3.87
N HIS A 110 -3.85 -5.41 4.45
CA HIS A 110 -4.89 -5.65 5.44
C HIS A 110 -4.27 -5.87 6.82
N PRO A 111 -4.11 -4.83 7.67
CA PRO A 111 -3.57 -4.98 9.03
C PRO A 111 -4.34 -6.04 9.82
N GLU A 112 -5.67 -6.09 9.69
CA GLU A 112 -6.53 -7.05 10.37
C GLU A 112 -6.29 -8.52 9.96
N LYS A 113 -5.67 -8.75 8.79
CA LYS A 113 -5.29 -10.08 8.29
C LYS A 113 -3.80 -10.37 8.42
N SER A 114 -3.03 -9.44 8.98
CA SER A 114 -1.56 -9.50 9.02
C SER A 114 -0.99 -9.97 10.37
N GLN A 115 -1.79 -10.71 11.14
CA GLN A 115 -1.40 -11.33 12.42
C GLN A 115 -0.74 -10.32 13.39
N THR A 116 0.29 -10.75 14.12
CA THR A 116 0.99 -9.94 15.13
C THR A 116 1.50 -8.60 14.58
N MET A 117 1.99 -8.59 13.34
CA MET A 117 2.48 -7.37 12.70
C MET A 117 1.34 -6.38 12.43
N GLY A 118 0.22 -6.90 11.95
CA GLY A 118 -1.02 -6.14 11.77
C GLY A 118 -1.59 -5.58 13.06
N LEU A 119 -1.64 -6.40 14.12
CA LEU A 119 -2.12 -5.98 15.44
C LEU A 119 -1.23 -4.89 16.05
N ALA A 120 0.10 -5.04 15.96
CA ALA A 120 1.04 -4.03 16.46
C ALA A 120 0.85 -2.68 15.76
N LEU A 121 0.61 -2.68 14.43
CA LEU A 121 0.32 -1.46 13.69
C LEU A 121 -0.99 -0.81 14.15
N LEU A 122 -2.05 -1.60 14.35
CA LEU A 122 -3.35 -1.11 14.81
C LEU A 122 -3.31 -0.58 16.25
N GLU A 123 -2.58 -1.25 17.14
CA GLU A 123 -2.36 -0.79 18.52
C GLU A 123 -1.65 0.56 18.55
N ARG A 124 -0.59 0.73 17.76
CA ARG A 124 0.10 2.02 17.63
C ARG A 124 -0.81 3.09 17.06
N PHE A 125 -1.59 2.76 16.03
CA PHE A 125 -2.57 3.70 15.47
C PHE A 125 -3.56 4.18 16.53
N SER A 126 -4.06 3.28 17.39
CA SER A 126 -4.96 3.65 18.50
C SER A 126 -4.31 4.52 19.56
N ASN A 127 -2.98 4.55 19.64
CA ASN A 127 -2.20 5.34 20.59
C ASN A 127 -1.60 6.62 19.96
N LEU A 128 -1.93 6.94 18.70
CA LEU A 128 -1.54 8.20 18.08
C LEU A 128 -2.35 9.34 18.69
N ASN A 129 -1.66 10.32 19.28
CA ASN A 129 -2.24 11.57 19.78
C ASN A 129 -2.14 12.68 18.73
#